data_AF-A0A3D0UUX2-F1
#
_entry.id   AF-A0A3D0UUX2-F1
#
_cell.length_a   1.000
_cell.length_b   1.000
_cell.length_c   1.000
_cell.angle_alpha   90.00
_cell.angle_beta   90.00
_cell.angle_gamma   90.00
#
_symmetry.space_group_name_H-M   'P 1'
#
loop_
_entity.id
_entity.type
_entity.pdbx_description
1 polymer ?
#
loop_
_entity_poly.entity_id
_entity_poly.type
_entity_poly.pdbx_seq_one_letter_code
_entity_poly.pdbx_strand_id
1 'polypeptide(L)' 'MSGEAYIVHPLKATEFLMEIKPDLPTIQACIMHDVIEDTAITETDIQKEF' A
#
# COMPACT_ATOMS: atom_id res chain seq x y z
N MET A 1 3.69 -14.16 -9.36
CA MET A 1 2.74 -13.89 -8.26
C MET A 1 2.60 -15.15 -7.43
N SER A 2 2.71 -15.05 -6.11
CA SER A 2 2.75 -16.19 -5.16
C SER A 2 1.44 -16.98 -5.05
N GLY A 3 0.36 -16.51 -5.68
CA GLY A 3 -0.99 -17.09 -5.58
C GLY A 3 -1.78 -16.63 -4.35
N GLU A 4 -1.17 -15.84 -3.46
CA GLU A 4 -1.85 -15.20 -2.33
C GLU A 4 -2.71 -14.03 -2.80
N ALA A 5 -3.67 -13.61 -1.95
CA ALA A 5 -4.45 -12.40 -2.22
C ALA A 5 -3.52 -11.17 -2.27
N TYR A 6 -3.79 -10.25 -3.21
CA TYR A 6 -2.98 -9.04 -3.42
C TYR A 6 -2.64 -8.29 -2.13
N ILE A 7 -3.62 -8.15 -1.22
CA ILE A 7 -3.48 -7.41 0.05
C ILE A 7 -2.42 -7.98 1.00
N VAL A 8 -2.00 -9.24 0.82
CA VAL A 8 -1.07 -9.91 1.73
C VAL A 8 0.31 -9.27 1.70
N HIS A 9 0.81 -8.86 0.54
CA HIS A 9 2.12 -8.22 0.42
C HIS A 9 2.16 -6.83 1.07
N PRO A 10 1.25 -5.88 0.75
CA PRO A 10 1.21 -4.59 1.41
C PRO A 10 1.05 -4.67 2.93
N LEU A 11 0.26 -5.63 3.44
CA LEU A 11 0.12 -5.83 4.88
C LEU A 11 1.40 -6.35 5.54
N LYS A 12 2.07 -7.36 4.95
CA LYS A 12 3.38 -7.84 5.45
C LYS A 12 4.42 -6.72 5.46
N ALA A 13 4.47 -5.89 4.41
CA ALA A 13 5.35 -4.72 4.36
C ALA A 13 5.02 -3.70 5.46
N THR A 14 3.72 -3.46 5.70
CA THR A 14 3.24 -2.56 6.75
C THR A 14 3.58 -3.10 8.15
N GLU A 15 3.50 -4.42 8.37
CA GLU A 15 3.91 -5.05 9.64
C GLU A 15 5.36 -4.73 9.99
N PHE A 16 6.29 -4.82 9.03
CA PHE A 16 7.69 -4.43 9.24
C PHE A 16 7.83 -2.91 9.47
N LEU A 17 7.10 -2.10 8.70
CA LEU A 17 7.12 -0.65 8.86
C LEU A 17 6.66 -0.23 10.27
N MET A 18 5.71 -0.94 10.87
CA MET A 18 5.21 -0.63 12.21
C MET A 18 6.27 -0.74 13.32
N GLU A 19 7.38 -1.46 13.10
CA GLU A 19 8.48 -1.57 14.08
C GLU A 19 9.11 -0.22 14.42
N ILE A 20 9.10 0.74 13.49
CA ILE A 20 9.66 2.08 13.69
C ILE A 20 8.64 3.13 14.12
N LYS A 21 7.39 2.74 14.40
CA LYS A 21 6.28 3.64 14.81
C LYS A 21 6.11 4.83 13.85
N PRO A 22 5.84 4.56 12.56
CA PRO A 22 5.66 5.59 11.54
C PRO A 22 4.46 6.50 11.84
N ASP A 23 4.42 7.65 11.18
CA ASP A 23 3.22 8.47 11.17
C ASP A 23 2.12 7.86 10.28
N LEU A 24 0.90 8.36 10.44
CA LEU A 24 -0.27 7.86 9.71
C LEU A 24 -0.10 7.95 8.18
N PRO A 25 0.40 9.06 7.59
CA PRO A 25 0.62 9.14 6.15
C PRO A 25 1.58 8.06 5.63
N THR A 26 2.66 7.76 6.38
CA THR A 26 3.62 6.72 5.98
C THR A 26 2.99 5.33 6.01
N ILE A 27 2.12 5.04 6.99
CA ILE A 27 1.36 3.78 7.03
C ILE A 27 0.43 3.67 5.81
N GLN A 28 -0.31 4.73 5.51
CA GLN A 28 -1.23 4.77 4.35
C GLN A 28 -0.47 4.56 3.03
N ALA A 29 0.67 5.24 2.85
CA ALA A 29 1.51 5.09 1.69
C ALA A 29 2.04 3.64 1.54
N CYS A 30 2.45 2.99 2.64
CA CYS A 30 2.92 1.61 2.59
C CYS A 30 1.80 0.61 2.25
N ILE A 31 0.58 0.82 2.72
CA ILE A 31 -0.57 0.00 2.32
C ILE A 31 -0.88 0.14 0.82
N MET A 32 -0.63 1.31 0.24
CA MET A 32 -0.99 1.64 -1.15
C MET A 32 0.17 1.56 -2.15
N HIS A 33 1.39 1.27 -1.70
CA HIS A 33 2.61 1.51 -2.48
C HIS A 33 2.61 0.87 -3.88
N ASP A 34 2.05 -0.34 -4.02
CA ASP A 34 2.01 -1.06 -5.30
C ASP A 34 0.72 -0.82 -6.10
N VAL A 35 -0.25 -0.04 -5.61
CA VAL A 35 -1.56 0.10 -6.27
C VAL A 35 -1.45 0.65 -7.69
N ILE A 36 -0.59 1.65 -7.90
CA ILE A 36 -0.36 2.24 -9.23
C ILE A 36 0.41 1.26 -10.15
N GLU A 37 1.29 0.42 -9.59
CA GLU A 37 2.14 -0.50 -10.34
C GLU A 37 1.40 -1.78 -10.75
N ASP A 38 0.56 -2.31 -9.86
CA ASP A 38 -0.07 -3.63 -10.00
C ASP A 38 -1.54 -3.58 -10.44
N THR A 39 -2.15 -2.39 -10.53
CA THR A 39 -3.55 -2.23 -10.89
C THR A 39 -3.77 -1.17 -11.98
N ALA A 40 -5.01 -1.04 -12.46
CA ALA A 40 -5.37 0.00 -13.43
C ALA A 40 -5.60 1.39 -12.80
N ILE A 41 -5.49 1.51 -11.47
CA ILE A 41 -5.71 2.76 -10.75
C ILE A 41 -4.54 3.72 -11.00
N THR A 42 -4.86 4.97 -11.36
CA THR A 42 -3.85 6.01 -11.59
C THR A 42 -3.66 6.90 -10.36
N GLU A 43 -2.56 7.64 -10.33
CA GLU A 43 -2.34 8.70 -9.33
C GLU A 43 -3.51 9.70 -9.30
N THR A 44 -4.04 10.07 -10.47
CA THR A 44 -5.18 10.96 -10.59
C THR A 44 -6.46 10.37 -9.98
N ASP A 45 -6.65 9.05 -10.03
CA ASP A 45 -7.78 8.39 -9.39
C ASP A 45 -7.63 8.43 -7.87
N ILE A 46 -6.44 8.18 -7.35
CA ILE A 46 -6.14 8.27 -5.91
C ILE A 46 -6.39 9.69 -5.39
N GLN A 47 -5.90 10.71 -6.10
CA GLN A 47 -6.08 12.13 -5.74
C GLN A 47 -7.54 12.60 -5.75
N LYS A 48 -8.45 11.89 -6.42
CA LYS A 48 -9.89 12.21 -6.40
C LYS A 48 -10.61 11.62 -5.20
N GLU A 49 -10.09 10.53 -4.64
CA GLU A 49 -10.72 9.76 -3.56
C GLU A 49 -10.25 10.19 -2.15
N PHE A 50 -9.09 10.83 -2.04
CA PHE A 50 -8.45 11.24 -0.77
C PHE A 50 -7.98 12.70 -0.83
#